data_AF-A0A813LN83-F1
#
_entry.id   AF-A0A813LN83-F1
#
_cell.length_a   1.000
_cell.length_b   1.000
_cell.length_c   1.000
_cell.angle_alpha   90.00
_cell.angle_beta   90.00
_cell.angle_gamma   90.00
#
_symmetry.space_group_name_H-M   'P 1'
#
loop_
_entity.id
_entity.type
_entity.pdbx_description
1 polymer ?
#
loop_
_entity_poly.entity_id
_entity_poly.type
_entity_poly.pdbx_seq_one_letter_code
_entity_poly.pdbx_strand_id
1 'polypeptide(L)'
;MAASGSRAPDVETATRINSQPLLSGSFCEANDVAGELSNRPHEARAVELTAVEPSGSEVQGSDAACSPEVAKLLCRRNIRAMFAFQLLSALAWGTAMGPVFDRYLYLLGSGGARDPQLLPIHGANSLVGLAESISGITSLVMAIPVGILVDRHPDRRARLLRASALVGLTAALVGLLAVLMDEVLLLTLMLVLFGAFSELSSSASEAIFADSIPAGERSGLFVTKAIFSTVGAACGPFISALGLLFLGDVWQPHQMKAVIISGVLITAPAVATLFFFRDPPPVDPLKEASPQSAALEDSGPAAEVPSGELRFGPLSAKHVPVLISVSDFITCIGAGMTVKFFNLFFIQDHGFSPVAISLLQTGYPLVIAVFMKFTQRLAKPFGRAQ
;
A
#
# COMPACT_ATOMS: atom_id res chain seq x y z
N MET A 1 -53.52 -16.06 -46.03
CA MET A 1 -53.90 -17.36 -45.45
C MET A 1 -53.04 -17.56 -44.22
N ALA A 2 -53.60 -17.27 -43.04
CA ALA A 2 -54.02 -18.28 -42.03
C ALA A 2 -52.81 -18.76 -41.20
N ALA A 3 -52.64 -18.37 -39.92
CA ALA A 3 -53.45 -18.68 -38.72
C ALA A 3 -53.50 -20.20 -38.45
N SER A 4 -53.32 -20.74 -37.23
CA SER A 4 -53.27 -20.23 -35.84
C SER A 4 -52.34 -21.16 -35.00
N GLY A 5 -52.01 -21.01 -33.71
CA GLY A 5 -52.39 -20.08 -32.63
C GLY A 5 -52.63 -20.86 -31.30
N SER A 6 -52.64 -20.17 -30.14
CA SER A 6 -52.97 -20.71 -28.79
C SER A 6 -51.98 -21.71 -28.13
N ARG A 7 -51.77 -21.74 -26.80
CA ARG A 7 -52.28 -20.91 -25.68
C ARG A 7 -51.41 -21.11 -24.42
N ALA A 8 -51.26 -20.08 -23.60
CA ALA A 8 -51.13 -20.24 -22.13
C ALA A 8 -52.55 -20.37 -21.52
N PRO A 9 -52.71 -20.72 -20.23
CA PRO A 9 -52.80 -19.65 -19.21
C PRO A 9 -52.30 -20.00 -17.77
N ASP A 10 -51.89 -18.97 -17.01
CA ASP A 10 -52.40 -18.54 -15.67
C ASP A 10 -52.44 -19.55 -14.48
N VAL A 11 -51.92 -19.29 -13.25
CA VAL A 11 -52.40 -18.44 -12.09
C VAL A 11 -52.47 -19.35 -10.81
N GLU A 12 -52.20 -18.98 -9.54
CA GLU A 12 -51.84 -17.72 -8.84
C GLU A 12 -51.11 -17.96 -7.47
N THR A 13 -50.54 -16.88 -6.89
CA THR A 13 -50.55 -16.43 -5.46
C THR A 13 -50.24 -17.32 -4.23
N ALA A 14 -49.54 -16.67 -3.26
CA ALA A 14 -49.47 -16.86 -1.79
C ALA A 14 -48.07 -17.26 -1.25
N THR A 15 -47.29 -16.50 -0.47
CA THR A 15 -47.49 -15.54 0.65
C THR A 15 -47.36 -16.17 2.06
N ARG A 16 -46.25 -15.79 2.75
CA ARG A 16 -45.99 -15.79 4.22
C ARG A 16 -45.78 -17.10 5.02
N ILE A 17 -44.61 -17.16 5.67
CA ILE A 17 -44.38 -17.26 7.14
C ILE A 17 -45.39 -18.13 7.95
N ASN A 18 -44.94 -19.22 8.60
CA ASN A 18 -44.57 -19.23 10.05
C ASN A 18 -44.04 -20.59 10.62
N SER A 19 -43.20 -20.49 11.65
CA SER A 19 -43.08 -21.35 12.87
C SER A 19 -43.22 -22.90 12.88
N GLN A 20 -42.11 -23.59 13.21
CA GLN A 20 -41.91 -24.57 14.32
C GLN A 20 -42.80 -25.87 14.39
N PRO A 21 -42.69 -26.85 15.35
CA PRO A 21 -42.04 -26.85 16.69
C PRO A 21 -41.43 -28.19 17.26
N LEU A 22 -40.93 -28.11 18.53
CA LEU A 22 -40.67 -29.18 19.57
C LEU A 22 -39.59 -30.27 19.32
N LEU A 23 -38.93 -30.95 20.29
CA LEU A 23 -38.63 -30.79 21.75
C LEU A 23 -37.52 -31.84 22.10
N SER A 24 -36.47 -31.58 22.89
CA SER A 24 -36.36 -31.73 24.37
C SER A 24 -34.85 -31.95 24.69
N GLY A 25 -34.23 -31.66 25.82
CA GLY A 25 -34.58 -31.17 27.16
C GLY A 25 -33.33 -30.51 27.79
N SER A 26 -33.46 -29.52 28.66
CA SER A 26 -33.59 -29.65 30.12
C SER A 26 -32.31 -30.10 30.85
N PHE A 27 -31.62 -29.15 31.52
CA PHE A 27 -31.26 -29.29 32.94
C PHE A 27 -30.95 -27.92 33.61
N CYS A 28 -31.27 -27.83 34.91
CA CYS A 28 -31.12 -26.71 35.86
C CYS A 28 -29.64 -26.26 36.07
N GLU A 29 -29.27 -25.01 36.37
CA GLU A 29 -29.74 -23.98 37.35
C GLU A 29 -29.14 -24.12 38.77
N ALA A 30 -28.25 -23.19 39.15
CA ALA A 30 -27.90 -22.65 40.49
C ALA A 30 -26.62 -21.75 40.35
N ASN A 31 -26.59 -20.47 40.70
CA ASN A 31 -26.61 -19.81 42.03
C ASN A 31 -25.36 -20.07 42.91
N ASP A 32 -24.80 -19.13 43.69
CA ASP A 32 -24.89 -17.65 43.80
C ASP A 32 -23.83 -17.15 44.86
N VAL A 33 -23.67 -15.82 45.08
CA VAL A 33 -23.06 -15.15 46.28
C VAL A 33 -21.55 -15.43 46.58
N ALA A 34 -20.57 -14.50 46.53
CA ALA A 34 -20.35 -13.16 47.14
C ALA A 34 -19.85 -13.16 48.62
N GLY A 35 -18.96 -12.22 48.99
CA GLY A 35 -18.65 -11.87 50.41
C GLY A 35 -17.17 -11.71 50.83
N GLU A 36 -16.76 -10.45 51.06
CA GLU A 36 -15.97 -9.90 52.20
C GLU A 36 -14.74 -10.66 52.81
N LEU A 37 -13.53 -10.07 52.87
CA LEU A 37 -12.98 -8.98 53.72
C LEU A 37 -12.40 -9.42 55.10
N SER A 38 -11.18 -8.92 55.41
CA SER A 38 -10.65 -8.57 56.75
C SER A 38 -9.72 -9.55 57.56
N ASN A 39 -8.48 -9.07 57.77
CA ASN A 39 -7.63 -9.12 58.99
C ASN A 39 -7.09 -10.43 59.65
N ARG A 40 -5.75 -10.63 59.47
CA ARG A 40 -4.66 -10.69 60.52
C ARG A 40 -4.66 -11.82 61.61
N PRO A 41 -3.59 -12.02 62.45
CA PRO A 41 -2.18 -11.50 62.44
C PRO A 41 -1.05 -12.54 62.82
N HIS A 42 0.20 -12.03 62.93
CA HIS A 42 1.36 -12.44 63.78
C HIS A 42 2.30 -13.61 63.41
N GLU A 43 3.56 -13.26 63.04
CA GLU A 43 4.83 -13.42 63.81
C GLU A 43 5.92 -12.62 63.03
N ALA A 44 6.67 -11.61 63.51
CA ALA A 44 7.36 -11.31 64.78
C ALA A 44 8.85 -11.74 64.84
N ARG A 45 9.73 -10.96 64.21
CA ARG A 45 11.13 -10.76 64.68
C ARG A 45 11.65 -9.37 64.29
N ALA A 46 12.27 -8.67 65.24
CA ALA A 46 12.86 -7.34 65.12
C ALA A 46 14.35 -7.37 65.54
N VAL A 47 14.99 -6.19 65.66
CA VAL A 47 16.45 -5.89 65.82
C VAL A 47 17.08 -5.51 64.46
N GLU A 48 17.69 -4.35 64.23
CA GLU A 48 18.00 -3.17 65.08
C GLU A 48 18.00 -1.85 64.27
N LEU A 49 17.99 -0.69 64.94
CA LEU A 49 18.14 0.63 64.29
C LEU A 49 19.62 1.01 64.10
N THR A 50 19.97 1.55 62.93
CA THR A 50 20.93 2.66 62.82
C THR A 50 20.48 3.62 61.74
N ALA A 51 20.25 4.88 62.10
CA ALA A 51 19.97 5.95 61.14
C ALA A 51 21.28 6.46 60.51
N VAL A 52 21.31 6.56 59.19
CA VAL A 52 22.34 7.26 58.42
C VAL A 52 21.63 8.03 57.31
N GLU A 53 21.60 9.35 57.41
CA GLU A 53 21.37 10.20 56.23
C GLU A 53 22.59 10.12 55.31
N PRO A 54 22.38 10.12 53.99
CA PRO A 54 23.18 11.02 53.17
C PRO A 54 22.32 11.90 52.26
N SER A 55 22.56 13.21 52.39
CA SER A 55 22.82 14.15 51.29
C SER A 55 22.32 13.78 49.89
N GLY A 56 21.55 14.69 49.27
CA GLY A 56 21.00 14.51 47.94
C GLY A 56 22.04 14.14 46.87
N SER A 57 21.71 13.12 46.10
CA SER A 57 22.24 12.88 44.77
C SER A 57 21.19 13.32 43.74
N GLU A 58 21.64 14.06 42.74
CA GLU A 58 20.80 14.50 41.63
C GLU A 58 20.20 13.28 40.93
N VAL A 59 18.88 13.28 40.71
CA VAL A 59 18.26 12.36 39.75
C VAL A 59 18.66 12.84 38.36
N GLN A 60 19.84 12.43 37.91
CA GLN A 60 20.24 12.57 36.52
C GLN A 60 19.26 11.76 35.67
N GLY A 61 18.33 12.48 35.04
CA GLY A 61 17.42 11.93 34.04
C GLY A 61 18.25 11.31 32.91
N SER A 62 18.21 9.98 32.82
CA SER A 62 18.88 9.21 31.77
C SER A 62 18.12 9.32 30.44
N ASP A 63 17.96 10.54 29.93
CA ASP A 63 17.68 10.77 28.51
C ASP A 63 18.97 10.46 27.74
N ALA A 64 19.12 9.19 27.39
CA ALA A 64 20.27 8.66 26.68
C ALA A 64 20.30 9.22 25.24
N ALA A 65 20.84 10.43 25.09
CA ALA A 65 21.02 11.11 23.82
C ALA A 65 21.72 10.17 22.83
N CYS A 66 21.00 9.80 21.76
CA CYS A 66 21.48 8.83 20.78
C CYS A 66 22.79 9.33 20.17
N SER A 67 23.88 8.56 20.34
CA SER A 67 25.18 8.98 19.82
C SER A 67 25.11 9.23 18.30
N PRO A 68 25.81 10.25 17.77
CA PRO A 68 25.67 10.67 16.37
C PRO A 68 26.11 9.59 15.37
N GLU A 69 26.99 8.67 15.78
CA GLU A 69 27.32 7.43 15.06
C GLU A 69 26.09 6.52 14.89
N VAL A 70 25.40 6.20 15.99
CA VAL A 70 24.21 5.34 15.99
C VAL A 70 23.08 5.97 15.17
N ALA A 71 22.87 7.28 15.28
CA ALA A 71 21.92 8.01 14.45
C ALA A 71 22.19 7.82 12.94
N LYS A 72 23.42 8.04 12.49
CA LYS A 72 23.82 7.83 11.08
C LYS A 72 23.63 6.38 10.62
N LEU A 73 23.92 5.40 11.48
CA LEU A 73 23.72 3.98 11.18
C LEU A 73 22.23 3.61 11.05
N LEU A 74 21.36 4.19 11.89
CA LEU A 74 19.90 4.03 11.80
C LEU A 74 19.36 4.60 10.48
N CYS A 75 19.71 5.83 10.14
CA CYS A 75 19.31 6.47 8.88
C CYS A 75 19.77 5.68 7.65
N ARG A 76 21.02 5.23 7.63
CA ARG A 76 21.55 4.34 6.57
C ARG A 76 20.82 3.00 6.47
N ARG A 77 20.35 2.43 7.59
CA ARG A 77 19.53 1.20 7.56
C ARG A 77 18.15 1.49 6.98
N ASN A 78 17.50 2.58 7.37
CA ASN A 78 16.19 2.97 6.84
C ASN A 78 16.24 3.22 5.32
N ILE A 79 17.26 3.92 4.81
CA ILE A 79 17.49 4.11 3.37
C ILE A 79 17.59 2.76 2.63
N ARG A 80 18.38 1.81 3.17
CA ARG A 80 18.51 0.46 2.59
C ARG A 80 17.21 -0.34 2.65
N ALA A 81 16.47 -0.24 3.76
CA ALA A 81 15.17 -0.88 3.92
C ALA A 81 14.16 -0.32 2.91
N MET A 82 14.18 0.99 2.63
CA MET A 82 13.34 1.62 1.62
C MET A 82 13.66 1.11 0.20
N PHE A 83 14.93 1.00 -0.17
CA PHE A 83 15.30 0.46 -1.49
C PHE A 83 14.90 -1.02 -1.64
N ALA A 84 15.08 -1.83 -0.60
CA ALA A 84 14.66 -3.24 -0.59
C ALA A 84 13.13 -3.37 -0.66
N PHE A 85 12.39 -2.58 0.13
CA PHE A 85 10.94 -2.53 0.10
C PHE A 85 10.42 -2.13 -1.28
N GLN A 86 10.93 -1.04 -1.86
CA GLN A 86 10.49 -0.54 -3.15
C GLN A 86 10.72 -1.56 -4.27
N LEU A 87 11.89 -2.20 -4.30
CA LEU A 87 12.22 -3.22 -5.30
C LEU A 87 11.31 -4.46 -5.16
N LEU A 88 11.18 -5.02 -3.94
CA LEU A 88 10.43 -6.25 -3.71
C LEU A 88 8.90 -6.03 -3.81
N SER A 89 8.41 -4.88 -3.38
CA SER A 89 6.99 -4.51 -3.48
C SER A 89 6.58 -4.30 -4.94
N ALA A 90 7.38 -3.55 -5.72
CA ALA A 90 7.14 -3.37 -7.16
C ALA A 90 7.26 -4.69 -7.94
N LEU A 91 8.19 -5.58 -7.53
CA LEU A 91 8.31 -6.93 -8.08
C LEU A 91 7.08 -7.79 -7.79
N ALA A 92 6.63 -7.84 -6.53
CA ALA A 92 5.43 -8.57 -6.13
C ALA A 92 4.20 -8.05 -6.88
N TRP A 93 4.01 -6.73 -6.93
CA TRP A 93 2.88 -6.10 -7.61
C TRP A 93 2.90 -6.35 -9.12
N GLY A 94 4.03 -6.14 -9.80
CA GLY A 94 4.16 -6.38 -11.25
C GLY A 94 3.98 -7.86 -11.65
N THR A 95 4.24 -8.80 -10.72
CA THR A 95 4.01 -10.24 -10.93
C THR A 95 2.54 -10.60 -10.65
N ALA A 96 2.00 -10.19 -9.50
CA ALA A 96 0.68 -10.59 -9.00
C ALA A 96 -0.50 -9.83 -9.64
N MET A 97 -0.32 -8.53 -9.92
CA MET A 97 -1.35 -7.60 -10.41
C MET A 97 -1.04 -7.09 -11.83
N GLY A 98 -0.25 -7.88 -12.60
CA GLY A 98 0.12 -7.57 -13.98
C GLY A 98 -0.94 -7.99 -15.04
N PRO A 99 -0.58 -8.01 -16.34
CA PRO A 99 -1.54 -8.30 -17.43
C PRO A 99 -2.19 -9.69 -17.34
N VAL A 100 -1.51 -10.63 -16.69
CA VAL A 100 -2.00 -11.98 -16.41
C VAL A 100 -3.19 -11.95 -15.44
N PHE A 101 -3.16 -11.04 -14.46
CA PHE A 101 -4.25 -10.83 -13.51
C PHE A 101 -5.45 -10.16 -14.18
N ASP A 102 -5.22 -9.19 -15.08
CA ASP A 102 -6.29 -8.56 -15.87
C ASP A 102 -7.06 -9.60 -16.69
N ARG A 103 -6.34 -10.52 -17.34
CA ARG A 103 -6.96 -11.62 -18.11
C ARG A 103 -7.65 -12.64 -17.21
N TYR A 104 -7.11 -12.94 -16.03
CA TYR A 104 -7.77 -13.79 -15.04
C TYR A 104 -9.10 -13.17 -14.55
N LEU A 105 -9.11 -11.88 -14.21
CA LEU A 105 -10.32 -11.14 -13.85
C LEU A 105 -11.35 -11.12 -14.99
N TYR A 106 -10.91 -10.90 -16.23
CA TYR A 106 -11.79 -10.97 -17.41
C TYR A 106 -12.49 -12.34 -17.51
N LEU A 107 -11.76 -13.44 -17.28
CA LEU A 107 -12.31 -14.78 -17.34
C LEU A 107 -13.31 -15.05 -16.21
N LEU A 108 -13.01 -14.64 -14.97
CA LEU A 108 -13.97 -14.70 -13.86
C LEU A 108 -15.25 -13.93 -14.20
N GLY A 109 -15.13 -12.70 -14.71
CA GLY A 109 -16.25 -11.85 -15.12
C GLY A 109 -17.02 -12.35 -16.35
N SER A 110 -16.43 -13.26 -17.14
CA SER A 110 -17.12 -13.94 -18.26
C SER A 110 -17.93 -15.18 -17.84
N GLY A 111 -17.94 -15.52 -16.55
CA GLY A 111 -18.65 -16.69 -16.01
C GLY A 111 -17.74 -17.77 -15.41
N GLY A 112 -16.43 -17.49 -15.23
CA GLY A 112 -15.51 -18.38 -14.51
C GLY A 112 -15.58 -18.27 -12.99
N ALA A 113 -16.32 -17.29 -12.45
CA ALA A 113 -16.48 -17.07 -11.01
C ALA A 113 -17.41 -18.09 -10.34
N ARG A 114 -17.10 -18.44 -9.09
CA ARG A 114 -17.84 -19.45 -8.32
C ARG A 114 -19.16 -18.94 -7.71
N ASP A 115 -19.16 -17.75 -7.10
CA ASP A 115 -20.38 -17.05 -6.65
C ASP A 115 -20.63 -15.73 -7.43
N PRO A 116 -21.47 -15.73 -8.49
CA PRO A 116 -21.71 -14.54 -9.32
C PRO A 116 -22.66 -13.48 -8.73
N GLN A 117 -23.29 -13.72 -7.58
CA GLN A 117 -24.56 -13.04 -7.22
C GLN A 117 -24.46 -11.77 -6.37
N LEU A 118 -23.32 -11.47 -5.74
CA LEU A 118 -23.22 -10.36 -4.77
C LEU A 118 -22.75 -9.01 -5.35
N LEU A 119 -22.19 -8.99 -6.55
CA LEU A 119 -21.79 -7.77 -7.27
C LEU A 119 -22.56 -7.71 -8.61
N PRO A 120 -23.02 -6.52 -9.05
CA PRO A 120 -23.67 -6.35 -10.35
C PRO A 120 -22.62 -6.39 -11.49
N ILE A 121 -22.06 -7.59 -11.73
CA ILE A 121 -21.05 -7.84 -12.75
C ILE A 121 -21.72 -7.89 -14.12
N HIS A 122 -21.93 -6.71 -14.71
CA HIS A 122 -22.41 -6.58 -16.09
C HIS A 122 -21.27 -6.84 -17.09
N GLY A 123 -20.80 -8.09 -17.16
CA GLY A 123 -19.84 -8.58 -18.16
C GLY A 123 -18.35 -8.53 -17.78
N ALA A 124 -17.54 -9.20 -18.60
CA ALA A 124 -16.13 -9.51 -18.34
C ALA A 124 -15.25 -8.28 -18.07
N ASN A 125 -15.34 -7.25 -18.92
CA ASN A 125 -14.57 -6.01 -18.76
C ASN A 125 -14.93 -5.23 -17.48
N SER A 126 -16.19 -5.33 -17.05
CA SER A 126 -16.69 -4.60 -15.88
C SER A 126 -16.03 -5.07 -14.59
N LEU A 127 -15.73 -6.38 -14.45
CA LEU A 127 -15.02 -6.89 -13.27
C LEU A 127 -13.57 -6.36 -13.20
N VAL A 128 -12.89 -6.23 -14.34
CA VAL A 128 -11.51 -5.72 -14.39
C VAL A 128 -11.44 -4.24 -13.99
N GLY A 129 -12.39 -3.44 -14.48
CA GLY A 129 -12.53 -2.02 -14.09
C GLY A 129 -12.94 -1.83 -12.63
N LEU A 130 -13.90 -2.63 -12.14
CA LEU A 130 -14.32 -2.61 -10.73
C LEU A 130 -13.16 -2.97 -9.80
N ALA A 131 -12.37 -4.00 -10.13
CA ALA A 131 -11.23 -4.41 -9.33
C ALA A 131 -10.19 -3.29 -9.14
N GLU A 132 -9.86 -2.57 -10.21
CA GLU A 132 -8.95 -1.42 -10.13
C GLU A 132 -9.55 -0.28 -9.29
N SER A 133 -10.83 0.03 -9.56
CA SER A 133 -11.56 1.10 -8.86
C SER A 133 -11.62 0.85 -7.36
N ILE A 134 -11.86 -0.39 -6.93
CA ILE A 134 -11.92 -0.79 -5.52
C ILE A 134 -10.57 -0.53 -4.82
N SER A 135 -9.45 -0.96 -5.42
CA SER A 135 -8.12 -0.73 -4.84
C SER A 135 -7.79 0.77 -4.79
N GLY A 136 -7.98 1.49 -5.91
CA GLY A 136 -7.66 2.92 -6.01
C GLY A 136 -8.50 3.82 -5.10
N ILE A 137 -9.82 3.58 -5.04
CA ILE A 137 -10.73 4.32 -4.13
C ILE A 137 -10.39 3.99 -2.68
N THR A 138 -10.05 2.74 -2.34
CA THR A 138 -9.65 2.39 -0.97
C THR A 138 -8.39 3.14 -0.56
N SER A 139 -7.35 3.18 -1.40
CA SER A 139 -6.15 3.98 -1.13
C SER A 139 -6.48 5.47 -0.94
N LEU A 140 -7.29 6.05 -1.84
CA LEU A 140 -7.69 7.47 -1.76
C LEU A 140 -8.44 7.81 -0.46
N VAL A 141 -9.36 6.94 -0.02
CA VAL A 141 -10.10 7.10 1.24
C VAL A 141 -9.17 6.92 2.45
N MET A 142 -8.19 6.02 2.37
CA MET A 142 -7.22 5.77 3.43
C MET A 142 -6.13 6.85 3.54
N ALA A 143 -5.83 7.59 2.47
CA ALA A 143 -4.75 8.58 2.45
C ALA A 143 -4.92 9.68 3.52
N ILE A 144 -6.15 10.17 3.72
CA ILE A 144 -6.45 11.21 4.72
C ILE A 144 -6.20 10.72 6.16
N PRO A 145 -6.83 9.63 6.66
CA PRO A 145 -6.58 9.15 8.02
C PRO A 145 -5.14 8.65 8.22
N VAL A 146 -4.52 8.06 7.20
CA VAL A 146 -3.11 7.62 7.26
C VAL A 146 -2.17 8.81 7.38
N GLY A 147 -2.33 9.86 6.56
CA GLY A 147 -1.53 11.08 6.65
C GLY A 147 -1.62 11.73 8.04
N ILE A 148 -2.84 11.93 8.55
CA ILE A 148 -3.07 12.46 9.90
C ILE A 148 -2.37 11.60 10.98
N LEU A 149 -2.35 10.27 10.82
CA LEU A 149 -1.72 9.36 11.77
C LEU A 149 -0.18 9.36 11.68
N VAL A 150 0.38 9.46 10.47
CA VAL A 150 1.82 9.59 10.20
C VAL A 150 2.38 10.91 10.74
N ASP A 151 1.60 12.00 10.63
CA ASP A 151 2.03 13.34 11.03
C ASP A 151 1.84 13.59 12.53
N ARG A 152 0.76 13.10 13.16
CA ARG A 152 0.55 13.27 14.61
C ARG A 152 1.53 12.49 15.49
N HIS A 153 2.11 11.41 14.97
CA HIS A 153 2.90 10.47 15.77
C HIS A 153 4.23 10.10 15.10
N PRO A 154 5.17 11.06 14.96
CA PRO A 154 6.48 10.82 14.35
C PRO A 154 7.24 9.66 15.00
N ASP A 155 7.22 9.57 16.34
CA ASP A 155 7.88 8.50 17.13
C ASP A 155 7.18 7.13 17.05
N ARG A 156 6.20 6.97 16.15
CA ARG A 156 5.40 5.74 16.01
C ARG A 156 5.26 5.28 14.57
N ARG A 157 5.87 5.94 13.59
CA ARG A 157 5.78 5.61 12.16
C ARG A 157 6.26 4.17 11.88
N ALA A 158 7.30 3.69 12.57
CA ALA A 158 7.78 2.31 12.43
C ALA A 158 6.85 1.27 13.08
N ARG A 159 6.03 1.66 14.08
CA ARG A 159 4.94 0.80 14.58
C ARG A 159 3.78 0.75 13.60
N LEU A 160 3.46 1.87 12.95
CA LEU A 160 2.46 1.91 11.87
C LEU A 160 2.86 1.03 10.68
N LEU A 161 4.15 1.02 10.30
CA LEU A 161 4.67 0.10 9.28
C LEU A 161 4.59 -1.38 9.67
N ARG A 162 4.73 -1.73 10.96
CA ARG A 162 4.53 -3.11 11.42
C ARG A 162 3.05 -3.50 11.46
N ALA A 163 2.16 -2.55 11.74
CA ALA A 163 0.72 -2.76 11.62
C ALA A 163 0.31 -2.94 10.15
N SER A 164 0.84 -2.11 9.24
CA SER A 164 0.60 -2.26 7.80
C SER A 164 1.16 -3.58 7.26
N ALA A 165 2.31 -4.03 7.76
CA ALA A 165 2.83 -5.36 7.43
C ALA A 165 1.85 -6.50 7.77
N LEU A 166 1.13 -6.42 8.90
CA LEU A 166 0.08 -7.40 9.21
C LEU A 166 -1.08 -7.33 8.20
N VAL A 167 -1.50 -6.13 7.78
CA VAL A 167 -2.52 -5.93 6.73
C VAL A 167 -2.05 -6.47 5.38
N GLY A 168 -0.77 -6.30 5.02
CA GLY A 168 -0.19 -6.85 3.80
C GLY A 168 -0.14 -8.38 3.80
N LEU A 169 0.17 -9.00 4.95
CA LEU A 169 0.14 -10.46 5.10
C LEU A 169 -1.29 -11.02 5.05
N THR A 170 -2.27 -10.35 5.65
CA THR A 170 -3.68 -10.78 5.53
C THR A 170 -4.21 -10.56 4.11
N ALA A 171 -3.84 -9.47 3.44
CA ALA A 171 -4.16 -9.24 2.02
C ALA A 171 -3.59 -10.36 1.12
N ALA A 172 -2.34 -10.76 1.34
CA ALA A 172 -1.69 -11.86 0.61
C ALA A 172 -2.36 -13.22 0.89
N LEU A 173 -2.73 -13.52 2.15
CA LEU A 173 -3.44 -14.75 2.50
C LEU A 173 -4.85 -14.81 1.88
N VAL A 174 -5.62 -13.71 1.98
CA VAL A 174 -6.94 -13.61 1.35
C VAL A 174 -6.83 -13.71 -0.17
N GLY A 175 -5.81 -13.08 -0.77
CA GLY A 175 -5.58 -13.17 -2.22
C GLY A 175 -5.18 -14.58 -2.70
N LEU A 176 -4.37 -15.29 -1.93
CA LEU A 176 -4.08 -16.71 -2.19
C LEU A 176 -5.36 -17.55 -2.18
N LEU A 177 -6.22 -17.38 -1.17
CA LEU A 177 -7.50 -18.08 -1.10
C LEU A 177 -8.46 -17.68 -2.24
N ALA A 178 -8.55 -16.40 -2.58
CA ALA A 178 -9.37 -15.89 -3.68
C ALA A 178 -9.00 -16.50 -5.03
N VAL A 179 -7.70 -16.60 -5.33
CA VAL A 179 -7.18 -17.16 -6.58
C VAL A 179 -7.32 -18.69 -6.62
N LEU A 180 -7.20 -19.36 -5.47
CA LEU A 180 -7.42 -20.81 -5.39
C LEU A 180 -8.91 -21.20 -5.53
N MET A 181 -9.82 -20.40 -4.98
CA MET A 181 -11.26 -20.72 -4.93
C MET A 181 -12.09 -20.16 -6.10
N ASP A 182 -11.52 -19.29 -6.94
CA ASP A 182 -12.23 -18.53 -8.00
C ASP A 182 -13.34 -17.62 -7.46
N GLU A 183 -13.14 -17.10 -6.24
CA GLU A 183 -14.15 -16.35 -5.48
C GLU A 183 -14.00 -14.84 -5.60
N VAL A 184 -14.97 -14.19 -6.25
CA VAL A 184 -14.93 -12.75 -6.52
C VAL A 184 -15.09 -11.92 -5.23
N LEU A 185 -15.82 -12.42 -4.22
CA LEU A 185 -15.95 -11.74 -2.93
C LEU A 185 -14.61 -11.71 -2.17
N LEU A 186 -13.89 -12.84 -2.12
CA LEU A 186 -12.54 -12.89 -1.53
C LEU A 186 -11.56 -12.02 -2.33
N LEU A 187 -11.69 -11.99 -3.65
CA LEU A 187 -10.87 -11.13 -4.51
C LEU A 187 -11.15 -9.63 -4.25
N THR A 188 -12.41 -9.24 -4.08
CA THR A 188 -12.82 -7.88 -3.68
C THR A 188 -12.22 -7.52 -2.32
N LEU A 189 -12.31 -8.41 -1.34
CA LEU A 189 -11.72 -8.21 -0.01
C LEU A 189 -10.19 -8.07 -0.07
N MET A 190 -9.51 -8.88 -0.90
CA MET A 190 -8.07 -8.78 -1.09
C MET A 190 -7.68 -7.40 -1.64
N LEU A 191 -8.46 -6.84 -2.59
CA LEU A 191 -8.18 -5.54 -3.22
C LEU A 191 -8.39 -4.37 -2.26
N VAL A 192 -9.41 -4.43 -1.40
CA VAL A 192 -9.59 -3.46 -0.31
C VAL A 192 -8.40 -3.52 0.66
N LEU A 193 -7.99 -4.73 1.09
CA LEU A 193 -6.85 -4.90 1.98
C LEU A 193 -5.53 -4.45 1.34
N PHE A 194 -5.32 -4.72 0.05
CA PHE A 194 -4.14 -4.26 -0.70
C PHE A 194 -4.11 -2.74 -0.91
N GLY A 195 -5.24 -2.10 -1.21
CA GLY A 195 -5.34 -0.63 -1.29
C GLY A 195 -5.00 0.04 0.04
N ALA A 196 -5.58 -0.46 1.13
CA ALA A 196 -5.25 0.01 2.48
C ALA A 196 -3.77 -0.25 2.84
N PHE A 197 -3.23 -1.44 2.55
CA PHE A 197 -1.82 -1.76 2.75
C PHE A 197 -0.88 -0.84 1.97
N SER A 198 -1.17 -0.60 0.68
CA SER A 198 -0.38 0.26 -0.20
C SER A 198 -0.26 1.67 0.39
N GLU A 199 -1.38 2.24 0.83
CA GLU A 199 -1.39 3.58 1.41
C GLU A 199 -0.66 3.64 2.75
N LEU A 200 -0.98 2.75 3.71
CA LEU A 200 -0.31 2.72 5.01
C LEU A 200 1.20 2.49 4.89
N SER A 201 1.63 1.61 3.99
CA SER A 201 3.05 1.29 3.81
C SER A 201 3.80 2.38 3.04
N SER A 202 3.20 2.98 2.00
CA SER A 202 3.80 4.09 1.26
C SER A 202 4.00 5.29 2.17
N SER A 203 2.93 5.87 2.73
CA SER A 203 2.99 7.14 3.47
C SER A 203 3.88 7.06 4.72
N ALA A 204 3.83 5.96 5.49
CA ALA A 204 4.70 5.81 6.66
C ALA A 204 6.17 5.50 6.32
N SER A 205 6.45 4.78 5.22
CA SER A 205 7.84 4.51 4.80
C SER A 205 8.48 5.72 4.13
N GLU A 206 7.72 6.51 3.37
CA GLU A 206 8.17 7.76 2.79
C GLU A 206 8.53 8.81 3.84
N ALA A 207 7.72 8.94 4.89
CA ALA A 207 8.02 9.84 6.01
C ALA A 207 9.35 9.46 6.71
N ILE A 208 9.52 8.19 7.10
CA ILE A 208 10.78 7.72 7.72
C ILE A 208 11.97 7.86 6.75
N PHE A 209 11.75 7.61 5.46
CA PHE A 209 12.79 7.73 4.44
C PHE A 209 13.22 9.19 4.27
N ALA A 210 12.28 10.13 4.19
CA ALA A 210 12.56 11.56 4.08
C ALA A 210 13.37 12.08 5.28
N ASP A 211 12.94 11.75 6.50
CA ASP A 211 13.64 12.09 7.75
C ASP A 211 15.03 11.43 7.87
N SER A 212 15.28 10.33 7.15
CA SER A 212 16.56 9.60 7.18
C SER A 212 17.60 10.14 6.18
N ILE A 213 17.26 11.11 5.35
CA ILE A 213 18.14 11.63 4.28
C ILE A 213 18.99 12.81 4.79
N PRO A 214 20.32 12.80 4.58
CA PRO A 214 21.16 13.98 4.81
C PRO A 214 20.81 15.15 3.88
N ALA A 215 20.93 16.38 4.40
CA ALA A 215 20.82 17.60 3.60
C ALA A 215 21.74 17.55 2.36
N GLY A 216 21.26 18.06 1.22
CA GLY A 216 21.94 18.01 -0.07
C GLY A 216 21.80 16.70 -0.87
N GLU A 217 21.62 15.53 -0.23
CA GLU A 217 21.54 14.23 -0.93
C GLU A 217 20.12 13.84 -1.41
N ARG A 218 19.09 14.60 -1.00
CA ARG A 218 17.67 14.27 -1.22
C ARG A 218 17.30 13.96 -2.66
N SER A 219 17.73 14.79 -3.62
CA SER A 219 17.40 14.55 -5.04
C SER A 219 17.98 13.22 -5.55
N GLY A 220 19.23 12.89 -5.21
CA GLY A 220 19.89 11.66 -5.65
C GLY A 220 19.26 10.40 -5.05
N LEU A 221 18.91 10.43 -3.76
CA LEU A 221 18.31 9.27 -3.08
C LEU A 221 16.84 9.04 -3.50
N PHE A 222 16.06 10.08 -3.75
CA PHE A 222 14.72 9.95 -4.35
C PHE A 222 14.77 9.38 -5.78
N VAL A 223 15.72 9.83 -6.62
CA VAL A 223 15.92 9.24 -7.97
C VAL A 223 16.36 7.78 -7.88
N THR A 224 17.20 7.43 -6.90
CA THR A 224 17.64 6.05 -6.67
C THR A 224 16.47 5.15 -6.24
N LYS A 225 15.61 5.61 -5.31
CA LYS A 225 14.35 4.94 -4.96
C LYS A 225 13.48 4.70 -6.20
N ALA A 226 13.29 5.73 -7.03
CA ALA A 226 12.47 5.62 -8.22
C ALA A 226 13.02 4.55 -9.20
N ILE A 227 14.34 4.50 -9.42
CA ILE A 227 14.98 3.46 -10.25
C ILE A 227 14.71 2.06 -9.69
N PHE A 228 14.83 1.84 -8.38
CA PHE A 228 14.49 0.54 -7.77
C PHE A 228 13.02 0.16 -7.98
N SER A 229 12.11 1.12 -7.89
CA SER A 229 10.69 0.89 -8.20
C SER A 229 10.48 0.48 -9.66
N THR A 230 11.04 1.22 -10.61
CA THR A 230 10.82 0.96 -12.04
C THR A 230 11.48 -0.34 -12.50
N VAL A 231 12.65 -0.69 -11.94
CA VAL A 231 13.29 -1.99 -12.18
C VAL A 231 12.45 -3.13 -11.60
N GLY A 232 11.97 -3.02 -10.35
CA GLY A 232 11.08 -4.03 -9.76
C GLY A 232 9.80 -4.23 -10.58
N ALA A 233 9.17 -3.13 -11.00
CA ALA A 233 7.97 -3.15 -11.83
C ALA A 233 8.20 -3.78 -13.21
N ALA A 234 9.37 -3.62 -13.83
CA ALA A 234 9.73 -4.31 -15.07
C ALA A 234 10.05 -5.80 -14.84
N CYS A 235 10.73 -6.13 -13.74
CA CYS A 235 11.11 -7.50 -13.40
C CYS A 235 9.89 -8.39 -13.11
N GLY A 236 8.78 -7.84 -12.62
CA GLY A 236 7.57 -8.62 -12.32
C GLY A 236 7.00 -9.31 -13.58
N PRO A 237 6.54 -8.54 -14.60
CA PRO A 237 6.11 -9.10 -15.88
C PRO A 237 7.19 -9.92 -16.60
N PHE A 238 8.48 -9.63 -16.38
CA PHE A 238 9.57 -10.45 -16.93
C PHE A 238 9.62 -11.85 -16.30
N ILE A 239 9.50 -11.96 -14.97
CA ILE A 239 9.39 -13.25 -14.28
C ILE A 239 8.11 -13.97 -14.70
N SER A 240 6.98 -13.25 -14.85
CA SER A 240 5.74 -13.81 -15.40
C SER A 240 5.96 -14.40 -16.80
N ALA A 241 6.62 -13.66 -17.70
CA ALA A 241 6.95 -14.13 -19.06
C ALA A 241 7.84 -15.38 -19.03
N LEU A 242 8.89 -15.42 -18.20
CA LEU A 242 9.73 -16.60 -18.04
C LEU A 242 8.94 -17.80 -17.50
N GLY A 243 8.09 -17.60 -16.49
CA GLY A 243 7.21 -18.64 -15.98
C GLY A 243 6.29 -19.19 -17.06
N LEU A 244 5.64 -18.32 -17.83
CA LEU A 244 4.73 -18.69 -18.92
C LEU A 244 5.46 -19.39 -20.08
N LEU A 245 6.73 -19.08 -20.35
CA LEU A 245 7.55 -19.86 -21.29
C LEU A 245 7.76 -21.31 -20.85
N PHE A 246 7.89 -21.58 -19.55
CA PHE A 246 8.02 -22.94 -19.02
C PHE A 246 6.68 -23.67 -18.85
N LEU A 247 5.62 -22.95 -18.45
CA LEU A 247 4.28 -23.53 -18.29
C LEU A 247 3.51 -23.69 -19.62
N GLY A 248 3.89 -22.94 -20.66
CA GLY A 248 3.27 -22.91 -21.98
C GLY A 248 2.57 -21.57 -22.27
N ASP A 249 2.78 -21.02 -23.48
CA ASP A 249 2.30 -19.69 -23.88
C ASP A 249 0.82 -19.71 -24.34
N VAL A 250 -0.09 -20.10 -23.44
CA VAL A 250 -1.53 -20.23 -23.69
C VAL A 250 -2.32 -19.56 -22.55
N TRP A 251 -3.57 -19.17 -22.81
CA TRP A 251 -4.44 -18.59 -21.77
C TRP A 251 -5.16 -19.68 -20.94
N GLN A 252 -4.42 -20.55 -20.25
CA GLN A 252 -5.01 -21.58 -19.37
C GLN A 252 -5.11 -21.12 -17.91
N PRO A 253 -6.23 -21.40 -17.20
CA PRO A 253 -6.43 -21.00 -15.80
C PRO A 253 -5.29 -21.38 -14.86
N HIS A 254 -4.77 -22.61 -14.97
CA HIS A 254 -3.67 -23.07 -14.11
C HIS A 254 -2.37 -22.28 -14.30
N GLN A 255 -2.08 -21.83 -15.52
CA GLN A 255 -0.88 -21.05 -15.84
C GLN A 255 -0.98 -19.63 -15.26
N MET A 256 -2.15 -18.99 -15.43
CA MET A 256 -2.42 -17.68 -14.85
C MET A 256 -2.39 -17.71 -13.32
N LYS A 257 -3.04 -18.70 -12.69
CA LYS A 257 -3.03 -18.88 -11.23
C LYS A 257 -1.61 -19.09 -10.69
N ALA A 258 -0.78 -19.89 -11.36
CA ALA A 258 0.62 -20.11 -10.94
C ALA A 258 1.44 -18.81 -10.91
N VAL A 259 1.29 -17.95 -11.92
CA VAL A 259 1.95 -16.63 -11.98
C VAL A 259 1.42 -15.70 -10.88
N ILE A 260 0.11 -15.59 -10.72
CA ILE A 260 -0.49 -14.70 -9.70
C ILE A 260 -0.06 -15.13 -8.29
N ILE A 261 -0.13 -16.44 -8.01
CA ILE A 261 0.30 -17.02 -6.72
C ILE A 261 1.80 -16.79 -6.48
N SER A 262 2.66 -16.91 -7.49
CA SER A 262 4.09 -16.63 -7.31
C SER A 262 4.34 -15.17 -6.93
N GLY A 263 3.62 -14.22 -7.53
CA GLY A 263 3.65 -12.81 -7.14
C GLY A 263 3.16 -12.56 -5.70
N VAL A 264 2.06 -13.20 -5.30
CA VAL A 264 1.52 -13.13 -3.92
C VAL A 264 2.50 -13.71 -2.90
N LEU A 265 3.26 -14.75 -3.26
CA LEU A 265 4.32 -15.29 -2.41
C LEU A 265 5.52 -14.33 -2.28
N ILE A 266 5.82 -13.52 -3.30
CA ILE A 266 6.85 -12.46 -3.23
C ILE A 266 6.38 -11.27 -2.35
N THR A 267 5.08 -11.11 -2.12
CA THR A 267 4.57 -10.12 -1.14
C THR A 267 5.09 -10.40 0.28
N ALA A 268 5.28 -11.66 0.69
CA ALA A 268 5.77 -11.99 2.03
C ALA A 268 7.18 -11.42 2.33
N PRO A 269 8.24 -11.67 1.52
CA PRO A 269 9.54 -11.03 1.72
C PRO A 269 9.51 -9.52 1.49
N ALA A 270 8.64 -8.99 0.61
CA ALA A 270 8.45 -7.54 0.46
C ALA A 270 7.97 -6.91 1.78
N VAL A 271 6.92 -7.48 2.39
CA VAL A 271 6.37 -7.06 3.67
C VAL A 271 7.36 -7.25 4.82
N ALA A 272 8.17 -8.31 4.80
CA ALA A 272 9.22 -8.54 5.79
C ALA A 272 10.21 -7.36 5.90
N THR A 273 10.45 -6.61 4.80
CA THR A 273 11.34 -5.44 4.84
C THR A 273 10.85 -4.33 5.77
N LEU A 274 9.52 -4.19 5.95
CA LEU A 274 8.90 -3.15 6.77
C LEU A 274 9.28 -3.27 8.26
N PHE A 275 9.62 -4.47 8.73
CA PHE A 275 10.06 -4.70 10.11
C PHE A 275 11.45 -4.11 10.42
N PHE A 276 12.29 -3.84 9.41
CA PHE A 276 13.64 -3.27 9.61
C PHE A 276 13.67 -1.74 9.77
N PHE A 277 12.56 -1.06 9.45
CA PHE A 277 12.41 0.37 9.72
C PHE A 277 12.40 0.63 11.23
N ARG A 278 13.03 1.75 11.61
CA ARG A 278 12.87 2.36 12.93
C ARG A 278 12.71 3.86 12.76
N ASP A 279 11.97 4.46 13.67
CA ASP A 279 11.82 5.91 13.74
C ASP A 279 13.22 6.54 13.89
N PRO A 280 13.54 7.57 13.09
CA PRO A 280 14.80 8.30 13.22
C PRO A 280 14.79 9.12 14.52
N PRO A 281 15.97 9.46 15.08
CA PRO A 281 16.02 10.35 16.24
C PRO A 281 15.44 11.73 15.88
N PRO A 282 14.84 12.45 16.84
CA PRO A 282 14.33 13.80 16.61
C PRO A 282 15.40 14.71 16.00
N VAL A 283 15.05 15.40 14.91
CA VAL A 283 15.93 16.40 14.31
C VAL A 283 15.93 17.62 15.22
N ASP A 284 17.12 17.98 15.69
CA ASP A 284 17.35 19.08 16.61
C ASP A 284 17.16 20.42 15.86
N PRO A 285 16.11 21.23 16.13
CA PRO A 285 15.76 22.38 15.27
C PRO A 285 16.88 23.43 15.18
N LEU A 286 17.72 23.50 16.23
CA LEU A 286 18.89 24.37 16.31
C LEU A 286 20.01 23.99 15.32
N LYS A 287 20.01 22.78 14.77
CA LYS A 287 20.98 22.33 13.75
C LYS A 287 20.56 22.69 12.33
N GLU A 288 19.27 22.60 12.00
CA GLU A 288 18.77 23.04 10.68
C GLU A 288 18.89 24.55 10.52
N ALA A 289 18.68 25.30 11.60
CA ALA A 289 18.91 26.75 11.67
C ALA A 289 20.41 27.16 11.62
N SER A 290 21.35 26.21 11.56
CA SER A 290 22.77 26.55 11.41
C SER A 290 23.05 27.05 9.98
N PRO A 291 23.93 28.06 9.80
CA PRO A 291 24.20 28.63 8.47
C PRO A 291 24.86 27.64 7.50
N GLN A 292 25.32 26.48 7.97
CA GLN A 292 25.91 25.44 7.12
C GLN A 292 24.86 24.59 6.37
N SER A 293 23.68 24.33 6.95
CA SER A 293 22.57 23.69 6.22
C SER A 293 22.00 24.62 5.16
N ALA A 294 21.79 25.90 5.50
CA ALA A 294 21.34 26.92 4.56
C ALA A 294 22.33 27.12 3.39
N ALA A 295 23.63 27.26 3.66
CA ALA A 295 24.64 27.45 2.60
C ALA A 295 24.81 26.23 1.66
N LEU A 296 24.47 25.01 2.12
CA LEU A 296 24.51 23.80 1.30
C LEU A 296 23.26 23.66 0.39
N GLU A 297 22.14 24.27 0.74
CA GLU A 297 20.98 24.38 -0.16
C GLU A 297 21.10 25.58 -1.12
N ASP A 298 21.81 26.64 -0.72
CA ASP A 298 21.98 27.91 -1.44
C ASP A 298 23.30 28.01 -2.26
N SER A 299 23.86 26.90 -2.72
CA SER A 299 25.05 26.90 -3.59
C SER A 299 24.75 27.23 -5.08
N GLY A 300 23.63 27.89 -5.35
CA GLY A 300 23.35 28.59 -6.60
C GLY A 300 23.56 30.10 -6.42
N PRO A 301 23.61 30.91 -7.49
CA PRO A 301 23.63 32.36 -7.32
C PRO A 301 22.32 32.82 -6.68
N ALA A 302 22.39 33.25 -5.41
CA ALA A 302 21.28 33.81 -4.67
C ALA A 302 20.75 35.09 -5.33
N ALA A 303 19.80 34.92 -6.25
CA ALA A 303 18.91 35.99 -6.64
C ALA A 303 17.97 36.21 -5.46
N GLU A 304 18.05 37.38 -4.82
CA GLU A 304 17.06 37.82 -3.84
C GLU A 304 15.68 37.77 -4.50
N VAL A 305 14.89 36.74 -4.16
CA VAL A 305 13.53 36.59 -4.68
C VAL A 305 12.70 37.73 -4.05
N PRO A 306 12.17 38.68 -4.84
CA PRO A 306 11.40 39.77 -4.27
C PRO A 306 10.12 39.18 -3.67
N SER A 307 9.85 39.46 -2.39
CA SER A 307 8.68 38.96 -1.64
C SER A 307 7.32 39.53 -2.12
N GLY A 308 7.25 40.02 -3.36
CA GLY A 308 6.00 40.41 -4.00
C GLY A 308 5.27 39.17 -4.52
N GLU A 309 3.98 39.03 -4.17
CA GLU A 309 3.11 38.02 -4.80
C GLU A 309 3.12 38.22 -6.33
N LEU A 310 3.82 37.35 -7.06
CA LEU A 310 3.71 37.28 -8.52
C LEU A 310 2.27 36.89 -8.88
N ARG A 311 1.48 37.89 -9.26
CA ARG A 311 0.08 37.75 -9.67
C ARG A 311 -0.02 37.70 -11.17
N PHE A 312 -0.51 36.59 -11.71
CA PHE A 312 -0.81 36.43 -13.13
C PHE A 312 -2.32 36.39 -13.31
N GLY A 313 -2.93 37.57 -13.47
CA GLY A 313 -4.39 37.73 -13.48
C GLY A 313 -5.02 37.38 -12.12
N PRO A 314 -6.11 36.59 -12.07
CA PRO A 314 -6.74 36.18 -10.80
C PRO A 314 -5.90 35.14 -10.03
N LEU A 315 -4.86 34.57 -10.64
CA LEU A 315 -4.03 33.53 -10.03
C LEU A 315 -2.84 34.16 -9.28
N SER A 316 -2.88 34.05 -7.95
CA SER A 316 -1.75 34.22 -7.05
C SER A 316 -1.06 32.87 -6.78
N ALA A 317 0.22 32.87 -6.38
CA ALA A 317 1.01 31.70 -6.02
C ALA A 317 0.31 30.69 -5.09
N LYS A 318 -0.61 31.18 -4.22
CA LYS A 318 -1.46 30.36 -3.34
C LYS A 318 -2.33 29.32 -4.07
N HIS A 319 -2.60 29.50 -5.37
CA HIS A 319 -3.37 28.57 -6.18
C HIS A 319 -2.52 27.48 -6.85
N VAL A 320 -1.18 27.64 -6.88
CA VAL A 320 -0.28 26.70 -7.57
C VAL A 320 -0.42 25.27 -7.02
N PRO A 321 -0.44 25.03 -5.69
CA PRO A 321 -0.66 23.68 -5.15
C PRO A 321 -2.02 23.10 -5.54
N VAL A 322 -3.08 23.92 -5.51
CA VAL A 322 -4.45 23.49 -5.85
C VAL A 322 -4.54 23.11 -7.34
N LEU A 323 -3.97 23.91 -8.24
CA LEU A 323 -3.96 23.63 -9.68
C LEU A 323 -3.16 22.37 -10.01
N ILE A 324 -2.00 22.17 -9.37
CA ILE A 324 -1.21 20.94 -9.51
C ILE A 324 -2.01 19.74 -8.99
N SER A 325 -2.59 19.81 -7.78
CA SER A 325 -3.39 18.71 -7.22
C SER A 325 -4.60 18.35 -8.07
N VAL A 326 -5.30 19.33 -8.65
CA VAL A 326 -6.44 19.07 -9.55
C VAL A 326 -5.96 18.46 -10.88
N SER A 327 -4.84 18.94 -11.43
CA SER A 327 -4.23 18.38 -12.65
C SER A 327 -3.80 16.93 -12.45
N ASP A 328 -3.12 16.62 -11.34
CA ASP A 328 -2.69 15.26 -11.00
C ASP A 328 -3.90 14.36 -10.73
N PHE A 329 -4.92 14.84 -10.01
CA PHE A 329 -6.16 14.09 -9.78
C PHE A 329 -6.87 13.69 -11.08
N ILE A 330 -7.03 14.64 -12.02
CA ILE A 330 -7.63 14.38 -13.34
C ILE A 330 -6.76 13.38 -14.13
N THR A 331 -5.44 13.56 -14.11
CA THR A 331 -4.49 12.70 -14.83
C THR A 331 -4.49 11.27 -14.29
N CYS A 332 -4.45 11.09 -12.97
CA CYS A 332 -4.49 9.80 -12.30
C CYS A 332 -5.83 9.07 -12.51
N ILE A 333 -6.96 9.78 -12.45
CA ILE A 333 -8.28 9.19 -12.76
C ILE A 333 -8.36 8.77 -14.24
N GLY A 334 -7.93 9.64 -15.16
CA GLY A 334 -7.90 9.32 -16.59
C GLY A 334 -7.03 8.10 -16.90
N ALA A 335 -5.84 8.02 -16.28
CA ALA A 335 -4.95 6.87 -16.41
C ALA A 335 -5.56 5.59 -15.82
N GLY A 336 -6.09 5.63 -14.60
CA GLY A 336 -6.69 4.45 -13.94
C GLY A 336 -7.89 3.88 -14.69
N MET A 337 -8.71 4.73 -15.31
CA MET A 337 -9.87 4.30 -16.11
C MET A 337 -9.52 3.75 -17.50
N THR A 338 -8.29 3.93 -18.00
CA THR A 338 -7.94 3.60 -19.40
C THR A 338 -6.75 2.65 -19.55
N VAL A 339 -5.66 2.88 -18.82
CA VAL A 339 -4.38 2.14 -19.01
C VAL A 339 -4.55 0.65 -18.77
N LYS A 340 -5.39 0.25 -17.81
CA LYS A 340 -5.66 -1.16 -17.52
C LYS A 340 -6.37 -1.89 -18.67
N PHE A 341 -7.22 -1.18 -19.42
CA PHE A 341 -7.89 -1.75 -20.59
C PHE A 341 -6.95 -1.93 -21.80
N PHE A 342 -5.79 -1.27 -21.84
CA PHE A 342 -4.80 -1.52 -22.91
C PHE A 342 -4.28 -2.95 -22.89
N ASN A 343 -4.11 -3.56 -21.70
CA ASN A 343 -3.76 -4.98 -21.61
C ASN A 343 -4.83 -5.86 -22.26
N LEU A 344 -6.11 -5.63 -21.93
CA LEU A 344 -7.23 -6.38 -22.50
C LEU A 344 -7.38 -6.15 -24.01
N PHE A 345 -7.19 -4.92 -24.49
CA PHE A 345 -7.18 -4.57 -25.92
C PHE A 345 -6.12 -5.38 -26.69
N PHE A 346 -4.87 -5.42 -26.22
CA PHE A 346 -3.84 -6.22 -26.88
C PHE A 346 -4.14 -7.73 -26.84
N ILE A 347 -4.73 -8.24 -25.75
CA ILE A 347 -5.03 -9.66 -25.61
C ILE A 347 -6.28 -10.08 -26.41
N GLN A 348 -7.35 -9.26 -26.44
CA GLN A 348 -8.60 -9.60 -27.14
C GLN A 348 -8.54 -9.22 -28.62
N ASP A 349 -8.20 -7.96 -28.94
CA ASP A 349 -8.37 -7.40 -30.28
C ASP A 349 -7.12 -7.63 -31.17
N HIS A 350 -5.94 -7.70 -30.55
CA HIS A 350 -4.68 -8.04 -31.24
C HIS A 350 -4.19 -9.48 -30.98
N GLY A 351 -4.91 -10.27 -30.18
CA GLY A 351 -4.60 -11.70 -29.96
C GLY A 351 -3.27 -11.98 -29.28
N PHE A 352 -2.75 -11.07 -28.44
CA PHE A 352 -1.46 -11.26 -27.76
C PHE A 352 -1.46 -12.51 -26.86
N SER A 353 -0.36 -13.26 -26.95
CA SER A 353 -0.10 -14.39 -26.07
C SER A 353 0.32 -13.93 -24.66
N PRO A 354 0.18 -14.79 -23.63
CA PRO A 354 0.61 -14.49 -22.27
C PRO A 354 2.05 -13.97 -22.15
N VAL A 355 2.99 -14.56 -22.89
CA VAL A 355 4.40 -14.13 -22.92
C VAL A 355 4.53 -12.79 -23.64
N ALA A 356 3.87 -12.60 -24.79
CA ALA A 356 3.96 -11.35 -25.55
C ALA A 356 3.49 -10.12 -24.76
N ILE A 357 2.34 -10.21 -24.07
CA ILE A 357 1.83 -9.09 -23.26
C ILE A 357 2.69 -8.84 -22.01
N SER A 358 3.26 -9.90 -21.42
CA SER A 358 4.15 -9.79 -20.27
C SER A 358 5.50 -9.14 -20.63
N LEU A 359 6.03 -9.44 -21.82
CA LEU A 359 7.22 -8.77 -22.37
C LEU A 359 6.95 -7.31 -22.76
N LEU A 360 5.76 -6.99 -23.28
CA LEU A 360 5.36 -5.60 -23.54
C LEU A 360 5.33 -4.78 -22.23
N GLN A 361 4.75 -5.35 -21.17
CA GLN A 361 4.73 -4.75 -19.83
C GLN A 361 6.10 -4.74 -19.12
N THR A 362 7.05 -5.57 -19.54
CA THR A 362 8.47 -5.44 -19.14
C THR A 362 9.11 -4.22 -19.83
N GLY A 363 8.81 -4.02 -21.11
CA GLY A 363 9.41 -2.96 -21.92
C GLY A 363 9.01 -1.54 -21.49
N TYR A 364 7.72 -1.32 -21.19
CA TYR A 364 7.19 0.03 -20.91
C TYR A 364 7.87 0.73 -19.71
N PRO A 365 8.02 0.12 -18.51
CA PRO A 365 8.73 0.74 -17.40
C PRO A 365 10.23 0.97 -17.69
N LEU A 366 10.88 0.08 -18.46
CA LEU A 366 12.29 0.26 -18.84
C LEU A 366 12.47 1.48 -19.76
N VAL A 367 11.55 1.69 -20.70
CA VAL A 367 11.52 2.91 -21.54
C VAL A 367 11.31 4.14 -20.65
N ILE A 368 10.37 4.11 -19.70
CA ILE A 368 10.19 5.20 -18.72
C ILE A 368 11.49 5.47 -17.95
N ALA A 369 12.18 4.46 -17.43
CA ALA A 369 13.43 4.64 -16.67
C ALA A 369 14.55 5.32 -17.50
N VAL A 370 14.64 5.00 -18.79
CA VAL A 370 15.57 5.65 -19.72
C VAL A 370 15.16 7.11 -19.95
N PHE A 371 13.88 7.36 -20.22
CA PHE A 371 13.35 8.71 -20.42
C PHE A 371 13.47 9.58 -19.16
N MET A 372 13.29 9.04 -17.94
CA MET A 372 13.49 9.77 -16.69
C MET A 372 14.92 10.32 -16.55
N LYS A 373 15.94 9.54 -16.95
CA LYS A 373 17.33 10.04 -16.96
C LYS A 373 17.56 11.09 -18.05
N PHE A 374 16.87 10.98 -19.18
CA PHE A 374 16.96 11.94 -20.28
C PHE A 374 16.28 13.27 -19.92
N THR A 375 15.05 13.25 -19.41
CA THR A 375 14.32 14.44 -18.96
C THR A 375 15.03 15.14 -17.80
N GLN A 376 15.61 14.39 -16.84
CA GLN A 376 16.45 14.99 -15.80
C GLN A 376 17.68 15.73 -16.34
N ARG A 377 18.29 15.25 -17.43
CA ARG A 377 19.40 15.96 -18.08
C ARG A 377 18.92 17.21 -18.81
N LEU A 378 17.77 17.13 -19.49
CA LEU A 378 17.15 18.26 -20.18
C LEU A 378 16.59 19.32 -19.22
N ALA A 379 16.15 18.96 -18.02
CA ALA A 379 15.60 19.89 -17.05
C ALA A 379 16.65 20.82 -16.41
N LYS A 380 17.91 20.35 -16.27
CA LYS A 380 19.02 21.13 -15.68
C LYS A 380 19.17 22.56 -16.24
N PRO A 381 19.19 22.80 -17.57
CA PRO A 381 19.30 24.15 -18.12
C PRO A 381 18.06 25.04 -17.92
N PHE A 382 16.88 24.50 -17.58
CA PHE A 382 15.66 25.29 -17.35
C PHE A 382 15.50 25.77 -15.90
N GLY A 383 16.46 25.45 -15.01
CA GLY A 383 16.41 25.81 -13.61
C GLY A 383 15.48 24.93 -12.77
N ARG A 384 15.39 25.23 -11.47
CA ARG A 384 14.40 24.64 -10.57
C ARG A 384 13.17 25.55 -10.54
N ALA A 385 11.98 24.99 -10.69
CA ALA A 385 10.79 25.61 -10.13
C ALA A 385 10.94 25.57 -8.60
N GLN A 386 10.96 26.74 -7.97
CA GLN A 386 10.95 26.93 -6.51
C GLN A 386 9.52 27.25 -6.07
#